data_AF-A0A3B0ISV7-F1
#
_entry.id   AF-A0A3B0ISV7-F1
#
_cell.length_a   1.000
_cell.length_b   1.000
_cell.length_c   1.000
_cell.angle_alpha   90.00
_cell.angle_beta   90.00
_cell.angle_gamma   90.00
#
_symmetry.space_group_name_H-M   'P 1'
#
loop_
_entity.id
_entity.type
_entity.pdbx_description
1 polymer ?
#
loop_
_entity_poly.entity_id
_entity_poly.type
_entity_poly.pdbx_seq_one_letter_code
_entity_poly.pdbx_strand_id
1 'polypeptide(L)'
;MSNIEGRILAWLAEENWKVKAFSELDNGKGDDLYKLAYARAFNLLPENVTKAQRQIGKVMELGLGYGGGVAAFLTFALAYSLNLAELAEAALPNIPPGVKREAISWYQKSVETDKTYGLSEKVFVTCDSLKRMWRNAHPQTASFWYDIEDAVKQAIQSPEIPFKCRKLTVRRYKGWLRICLPSGCSLCYPSARIENGQVTYMGTNPYSRKWEQLKTYRGKITENICQAAARDVLAYSMPPIEKAGYEIVLTVYDEIINETPDTP
;
A
#
# COMPACT_ATOMS: atom_id res chain seq x y z
N MET A 1 3.83 3.14 16.27
CA MET A 1 3.75 4.37 15.44
C MET A 1 2.51 4.32 14.54
N SER A 2 1.39 4.88 14.97
CA SER A 2 0.08 4.64 14.32
C SER A 2 0.07 4.87 12.80
N ASN A 3 -0.20 3.80 12.04
CA ASN A 3 -0.31 3.79 10.57
C ASN A 3 0.93 4.33 9.84
N ILE A 4 2.14 4.00 10.33
CA ILE A 4 3.41 4.47 9.75
C ILE A 4 3.55 4.17 8.26
N GLU A 5 3.14 2.98 7.83
CA GLU A 5 3.18 2.59 6.42
C GLU A 5 2.29 3.46 5.53
N GLY A 6 1.05 3.75 5.97
CA GLY A 6 0.15 4.64 5.23
C GLY A 6 0.67 6.07 5.14
N ARG A 7 1.35 6.55 6.19
CA ARG A 7 2.01 7.87 6.22
C ARG A 7 3.19 7.92 5.25
N ILE A 8 4.03 6.89 5.27
CA ILE A 8 5.20 6.78 4.40
C ILE A 8 4.78 6.67 2.93
N LEU A 9 3.77 5.86 2.64
CA LEU A 9 3.22 5.75 1.29
C LEU A 9 2.74 7.12 0.80
N ALA A 10 1.94 7.83 1.60
CA ALA A 10 1.46 9.17 1.24
C ALA A 10 2.61 10.16 1.01
N TRP A 11 3.65 10.11 1.85
CA TRP A 11 4.81 10.99 1.73
C TRP A 11 5.70 10.67 0.53
N LEU A 12 6.05 9.39 0.31
CA LEU A 12 6.83 8.95 -0.85
C LEU A 12 6.09 9.21 -2.16
N ALA A 13 4.78 9.01 -2.14
CA ALA A 13 3.91 9.31 -3.26
C ALA A 13 3.54 10.79 -3.38
N GLU A 14 3.99 11.69 -2.49
CA GLU A 14 3.66 13.12 -2.60
C GLU A 14 2.13 13.38 -2.66
N GLU A 15 1.35 12.52 -2.00
CA GLU A 15 -0.10 12.62 -1.86
C GLU A 15 -0.42 13.66 -0.77
N ASN A 16 -0.19 14.93 -1.12
CA ASN A 16 -0.12 16.05 -0.17
C ASN A 16 -1.38 16.22 0.70
N TRP A 17 -2.58 15.96 0.16
CA TRP A 17 -3.81 16.08 0.95
C TRP A 17 -3.82 15.07 2.10
N LYS A 18 -3.26 13.88 1.89
CA LYS A 18 -3.23 12.80 2.87
C LYS A 18 -2.12 13.03 3.90
N VAL A 19 -0.97 13.55 3.46
CA VAL A 19 0.07 14.06 4.36
C VAL A 19 -0.49 15.16 5.26
N LYS A 20 -1.26 16.10 4.70
CA LYS A 20 -1.94 17.14 5.46
C LYS A 20 -2.97 16.57 6.44
N ALA A 21 -3.80 15.63 6.02
CA ALA A 21 -4.78 14.98 6.89
C ALA A 21 -4.12 14.26 8.08
N PHE A 22 -3.00 13.57 7.85
CA PHE A 22 -2.20 12.99 8.94
C PHE A 22 -1.66 14.05 9.89
N SER A 23 -1.13 15.15 9.36
CA SER A 23 -0.62 16.26 10.17
C SER A 23 -1.72 16.91 11.00
N GLU A 24 -2.91 17.13 10.43
CA GLU A 24 -4.06 17.66 11.17
C GLU A 24 -4.46 16.73 12.31
N LEU A 25 -4.59 15.43 12.03
CA LEU A 25 -4.94 14.40 13.01
C LEU A 25 -3.96 14.37 14.19
N ASP A 26 -2.65 14.43 13.91
CA ASP A 26 -1.60 14.44 14.94
C ASP A 26 -1.65 15.69 15.83
N ASN A 27 -2.20 16.80 15.31
CA ASN A 27 -2.42 18.04 16.05
C ASN A 27 -3.80 18.08 16.74
N GLY A 28 -4.50 16.95 16.84
CA GLY A 28 -5.83 16.85 17.44
C GLY A 28 -6.92 17.55 16.63
N LYS A 29 -6.69 17.77 15.34
CA LYS A 29 -7.62 18.42 14.40
C LYS A 29 -8.00 17.44 13.28
N GLY A 30 -9.07 17.73 12.55
CA GLY A 30 -9.44 16.96 11.36
C GLY A 30 -10.09 15.60 11.66
N ASP A 31 -10.53 14.95 10.59
CA ASP A 31 -11.31 13.72 10.65
C ASP A 31 -10.47 12.45 10.62
N ASP A 32 -11.08 11.37 11.11
CA ASP A 32 -10.56 10.01 10.98
C ASP A 32 -10.21 9.68 9.52
N LEU A 33 -8.99 9.17 9.28
CA LEU A 33 -8.48 8.92 7.94
C LEU A 33 -9.37 7.96 7.12
N TYR A 34 -10.00 6.97 7.76
CA TYR A 34 -10.87 6.04 7.06
C TYR A 34 -12.17 6.71 6.62
N LYS A 35 -12.68 7.69 7.38
CA LYS A 35 -13.75 8.56 6.91
C LYS A 35 -13.30 9.40 5.72
N LEU A 36 -12.13 10.03 5.80
CA LEU A 36 -11.59 10.86 4.70
C LEU A 36 -11.43 10.06 3.41
N ALA A 37 -10.92 8.83 3.50
CA ALA A 37 -10.74 7.95 2.35
C ALA A 37 -12.07 7.62 1.66
N TYR A 38 -13.09 7.27 2.44
CA TYR A 38 -14.43 7.02 1.92
C TYR A 38 -15.05 8.31 1.35
N ALA A 39 -15.04 9.39 2.13
CA ALA A 39 -15.57 10.69 1.76
C ALA A 39 -15.00 11.17 0.41
N ARG A 40 -13.68 11.08 0.24
CA ARG A 40 -13.00 11.50 -0.99
C ARG A 40 -13.35 10.61 -2.18
N ALA A 41 -13.46 9.29 -1.97
CA ALA A 41 -13.84 8.36 -3.04
C ALA A 41 -15.28 8.56 -3.52
N PHE A 42 -16.18 8.93 -2.61
CA PHE A 42 -17.61 9.13 -2.89
C PHE A 42 -18.02 10.60 -3.06
N ASN A 43 -17.06 11.54 -3.03
CA ASN A 43 -17.30 12.98 -3.05
C ASN A 43 -18.33 13.44 -2.00
N LEU A 44 -18.16 12.97 -0.77
CA LEU A 44 -18.95 13.34 0.41
C LEU A 44 -18.12 14.22 1.36
N LEU A 45 -18.81 14.91 2.26
CA LEU A 45 -18.17 15.54 3.41
C LEU A 45 -17.89 14.48 4.51
N PRO A 46 -16.75 14.54 5.22
CA PRO A 46 -16.38 13.55 6.24
C PRO A 46 -17.39 13.40 7.37
N GLU A 47 -18.07 14.49 7.76
CA GLU A 47 -19.13 14.48 8.77
C GLU A 47 -20.35 13.63 8.37
N ASN A 48 -20.59 13.48 7.07
CA ASN A 48 -21.69 12.69 6.52
C ASN A 48 -21.33 11.19 6.38
N VAL A 49 -20.10 10.80 6.74
CA VAL A 49 -19.66 9.40 6.66
C VAL A 49 -20.14 8.63 7.90
N THR A 50 -21.04 7.68 7.66
CA THR A 50 -21.55 6.75 8.68
C THR A 50 -20.50 5.76 9.17
N LYS A 51 -20.77 5.06 10.28
CA LYS A 51 -19.87 4.02 10.83
C LYS A 51 -19.62 2.87 9.84
N ALA A 52 -20.65 2.44 9.11
CA ALA A 52 -20.52 1.39 8.09
C ALA A 52 -19.63 1.84 6.93
N GLN A 53 -19.83 3.06 6.42
CA GLN A 53 -19.01 3.65 5.36
C GLN A 53 -17.55 3.85 5.80
N ARG A 54 -17.32 4.25 7.06
CA ARG A 54 -15.97 4.30 7.64
C ARG A 54 -15.29 2.92 7.60
N GLN A 55 -15.99 1.84 7.88
CA GLN A 55 -15.43 0.49 7.82
C GLN A 55 -15.04 0.10 6.38
N ILE A 56 -15.83 0.50 5.39
CA ILE A 56 -15.47 0.37 3.97
C ILE A 56 -14.21 1.19 3.67
N GLY A 57 -14.16 2.44 4.11
CA GLY A 57 -12.98 3.30 3.99
C GLY A 57 -11.73 2.66 4.59
N LYS A 58 -11.83 1.99 5.74
CA LYS A 58 -10.72 1.24 6.35
C LYS A 58 -10.21 0.12 5.46
N VAL A 59 -11.10 -0.67 4.85
CA VAL A 59 -10.70 -1.73 3.91
C VAL A 59 -10.05 -1.17 2.65
N MET A 60 -10.59 -0.06 2.13
CA MET A 60 -9.99 0.63 0.99
C MET A 60 -8.56 1.10 1.30
N GLU A 61 -8.38 1.76 2.45
CA GLU A 61 -7.10 2.30 2.88
C GLU A 61 -6.01 1.23 3.07
N LEU A 62 -6.38 0.13 3.71
CA LEU A 62 -5.42 -0.93 4.04
C LEU A 62 -5.17 -1.89 2.87
N GLY A 63 -6.19 -2.15 2.05
CA GLY A 63 -6.10 -3.14 0.97
C GLY A 63 -5.62 -2.59 -0.36
N LEU A 64 -5.74 -1.28 -0.62
CA LEU A 64 -5.54 -0.72 -1.96
C LEU A 64 -4.26 0.10 -2.12
N GLY A 65 -3.61 0.47 -1.02
CA GLY A 65 -2.40 1.31 -1.00
C GLY A 65 -1.21 0.77 -1.81
N TYR A 66 -1.15 -0.54 -2.02
CA TYR A 66 -0.06 -1.22 -2.74
C TYR A 66 -0.52 -1.83 -4.06
N GLY A 67 -1.43 -1.18 -4.77
CA GLY A 67 -1.92 -1.64 -6.07
C GLY A 67 -2.88 -2.83 -5.98
N GLY A 68 -3.47 -3.07 -4.81
CA GLY A 68 -4.43 -4.14 -4.56
C GLY A 68 -5.59 -4.16 -5.55
N GLY A 69 -6.00 -5.38 -5.93
CA GLY A 69 -7.15 -5.66 -6.78
C GLY A 69 -8.37 -6.13 -5.98
N VAL A 70 -9.35 -6.74 -6.67
CA VAL A 70 -10.54 -7.32 -6.03
C VAL A 70 -10.16 -8.39 -4.98
N ALA A 71 -9.17 -9.24 -5.28
CA ALA A 71 -8.67 -10.23 -4.32
C ALA A 71 -8.11 -9.60 -3.05
N ALA A 72 -7.34 -8.51 -3.15
CA ALA A 72 -6.81 -7.82 -1.97
C ALA A 72 -7.97 -7.21 -1.16
N PHE A 73 -8.91 -6.54 -1.82
CA PHE A 73 -10.10 -6.01 -1.15
C PHE A 73 -10.86 -7.11 -0.40
N LEU A 74 -11.06 -8.27 -1.02
CA LEU A 74 -11.69 -9.45 -0.41
C LEU A 74 -10.94 -9.91 0.85
N THR A 75 -9.62 -10.06 0.79
CA THR A 75 -8.80 -10.46 1.93
C THR A 75 -8.98 -9.51 3.12
N PHE A 76 -8.93 -8.19 2.87
CA PHE A 76 -9.08 -7.20 3.94
C PHE A 76 -10.54 -7.10 4.44
N ALA A 77 -11.52 -7.24 3.56
CA ALA A 77 -12.93 -7.27 3.97
C ALA A 77 -13.22 -8.46 4.89
N LEU A 78 -12.69 -9.65 4.58
CA LEU A 78 -12.80 -10.84 5.43
C LEU A 78 -12.08 -10.65 6.77
N ALA A 79 -10.87 -10.09 6.76
CA ALA A 79 -10.10 -9.82 7.98
C ALA A 79 -10.80 -8.86 8.93
N TYR A 80 -11.66 -7.97 8.42
CA TYR A 80 -12.48 -7.05 9.20
C TYR A 80 -13.96 -7.45 9.30
N SER A 81 -14.26 -8.72 9.01
CA SER A 81 -15.59 -9.32 9.14
C SER A 81 -16.70 -8.52 8.44
N LEU A 82 -16.40 -7.93 7.28
CA LEU A 82 -17.40 -7.26 6.46
C LEU A 82 -18.22 -8.28 5.67
N ASN A 83 -19.54 -8.21 5.79
CA ASN A 83 -20.44 -8.92 4.89
C ASN A 83 -20.43 -8.25 3.51
N LEU A 84 -19.86 -8.95 2.52
CA LEU A 84 -19.70 -8.42 1.17
C LEU A 84 -21.02 -8.21 0.43
N ALA A 85 -22.05 -9.01 0.74
CA ALA A 85 -23.36 -8.86 0.13
C ALA A 85 -24.03 -7.57 0.61
N GLU A 86 -24.02 -7.34 1.93
CA GLU A 86 -24.52 -6.10 2.54
C GLU A 86 -23.73 -4.86 2.08
N LEU A 87 -22.40 -5.00 1.99
CA LEU A 87 -21.54 -3.95 1.45
C LEU A 87 -21.92 -3.61 0.00
N ALA A 88 -22.20 -4.64 -0.81
CA ALA A 88 -22.67 -4.44 -2.18
C ALA A 88 -24.01 -3.72 -2.22
N GLU A 89 -25.01 -4.11 -1.41
CA GLU A 89 -26.28 -3.40 -1.31
C GLU A 89 -26.11 -1.92 -0.96
N ALA A 90 -25.26 -1.62 0.02
CA ALA A 90 -25.08 -0.26 0.52
C ALA A 90 -24.26 0.63 -0.44
N ALA A 91 -23.24 0.08 -1.10
CA ALA A 91 -22.32 0.87 -1.92
C ALA A 91 -22.83 1.06 -3.36
N LEU A 92 -23.45 0.05 -3.98
CA LEU A 92 -23.83 0.08 -5.40
C LEU A 92 -24.65 1.29 -5.84
N PRO A 93 -25.65 1.77 -5.09
CA PRO A 93 -26.45 2.93 -5.49
C PRO A 93 -25.63 4.21 -5.63
N ASN A 94 -24.51 4.31 -4.91
CA ASN A 94 -23.66 5.50 -4.86
C ASN A 94 -22.44 5.41 -5.81
N ILE A 95 -22.27 4.30 -6.52
CA ILE A 95 -21.16 4.14 -7.48
C ILE A 95 -21.50 4.90 -8.77
N PRO A 96 -20.61 5.80 -9.25
CA PRO A 96 -20.82 6.50 -10.51
C PRO A 96 -21.03 5.56 -11.70
N PRO A 97 -21.98 5.84 -12.63
CA PRO A 97 -22.28 4.95 -13.75
C PRO A 97 -21.07 4.62 -14.64
N GLY A 98 -20.14 5.55 -14.83
CA GLY A 98 -18.89 5.31 -15.56
C GLY A 98 -18.03 4.23 -14.92
N VAL A 99 -17.79 4.35 -13.60
CA VAL A 99 -17.02 3.37 -12.83
C VAL A 99 -17.70 2.01 -12.85
N LYS A 100 -19.03 1.99 -12.67
CA LYS A 100 -19.81 0.74 -12.70
C LYS A 100 -19.68 0.02 -14.05
N ARG A 101 -19.77 0.74 -15.18
CA ARG A 101 -19.59 0.16 -16.51
C ARG A 101 -18.20 -0.47 -16.70
N GLU A 102 -17.16 0.21 -16.25
CA GLU A 102 -15.79 -0.33 -16.31
C GLU A 102 -15.62 -1.58 -15.44
N ALA A 103 -16.24 -1.58 -14.25
CA ALA A 103 -16.22 -2.73 -13.35
C ALA A 103 -16.98 -3.94 -13.92
N ILE A 104 -18.13 -3.72 -14.58
CA ILE A 104 -18.87 -4.78 -15.29
C ILE A 104 -18.03 -5.35 -16.44
N SER A 105 -17.40 -4.49 -17.25
CA SER A 105 -16.51 -4.96 -18.32
C SER A 105 -15.33 -5.78 -17.77
N TRP A 106 -14.80 -5.40 -16.61
CA TRP A 106 -13.75 -6.16 -15.94
C TRP A 106 -14.26 -7.49 -15.37
N TYR A 107 -15.48 -7.55 -14.83
CA TYR A 107 -16.11 -8.78 -14.39
C TYR A 107 -16.24 -9.79 -15.54
N GLN A 108 -16.74 -9.35 -16.70
CA GLN A 108 -16.89 -10.20 -17.89
C GLN A 108 -15.55 -10.86 -18.29
N LYS A 109 -14.47 -10.08 -18.36
CA LYS A 109 -13.11 -10.61 -18.60
C LYS A 109 -12.60 -11.54 -17.50
N SER A 110 -13.03 -11.29 -16.26
CA SER A 110 -12.66 -12.13 -15.11
C SER A 110 -13.39 -13.47 -15.15
N VAL A 111 -14.60 -13.54 -15.71
CA VAL A 111 -15.31 -14.80 -15.98
C VAL A 111 -14.55 -15.64 -17.02
N GLU A 112 -14.11 -15.03 -18.12
CA GLU A 112 -13.33 -15.71 -19.18
C GLU A 112 -12.02 -16.33 -18.68
N THR A 113 -11.46 -15.80 -17.59
CA THR A 113 -10.16 -16.22 -17.05
C THR A 113 -10.25 -16.91 -15.69
N ASP A 114 -11.47 -17.26 -15.24
CA ASP A 114 -11.77 -17.87 -13.93
C ASP A 114 -11.16 -17.12 -12.73
N LYS A 115 -11.22 -15.78 -12.78
CA LYS A 115 -10.67 -14.85 -11.77
C LYS A 115 -11.75 -14.03 -11.08
N THR A 116 -12.96 -14.57 -10.98
CA THR A 116 -14.06 -13.95 -10.22
C THR A 116 -13.92 -14.18 -8.70
N TYR A 117 -13.03 -15.08 -8.28
CA TYR A 117 -12.81 -15.48 -6.88
C TYR A 117 -14.08 -16.04 -6.22
N GLY A 118 -14.98 -16.65 -7.00
CA GLY A 118 -16.25 -17.18 -6.52
C GLY A 118 -17.28 -16.12 -6.11
N LEU A 119 -17.03 -14.84 -6.43
CA LEU A 119 -17.93 -13.76 -6.09
C LEU A 119 -19.08 -13.67 -7.10
N SER A 120 -20.27 -13.31 -6.62
CA SER A 120 -21.36 -12.89 -7.51
C SER A 120 -20.97 -11.63 -8.27
N GLU A 121 -21.55 -11.43 -9.46
CA GLU A 121 -21.33 -10.22 -10.28
C GLU A 121 -21.50 -8.94 -9.46
N LYS A 122 -22.59 -8.87 -8.69
CA LYS A 122 -22.92 -7.71 -7.85
C LYS A 122 -21.79 -7.38 -6.87
N VAL A 123 -21.27 -8.38 -6.17
CA VAL A 123 -20.20 -8.20 -5.18
C VAL A 123 -18.89 -7.85 -5.88
N PHE A 124 -18.53 -8.56 -6.95
CA PHE A 124 -17.31 -8.29 -7.70
C PHE A 124 -17.30 -6.87 -8.26
N VAL A 125 -18.38 -6.46 -8.93
CA VAL A 125 -18.53 -5.12 -9.51
C VAL A 125 -18.42 -4.05 -8.44
N THR A 126 -18.98 -4.28 -7.26
CA THR A 126 -18.85 -3.35 -6.12
C THR A 126 -17.40 -3.22 -5.68
N CYS A 127 -16.71 -4.33 -5.39
CA CYS A 127 -15.32 -4.32 -4.96
C CYS A 127 -14.40 -3.68 -6.00
N ASP A 128 -14.60 -3.98 -7.29
CA ASP A 128 -13.82 -3.40 -8.38
C ASP A 128 -14.07 -1.89 -8.52
N SER A 129 -15.31 -1.45 -8.33
CA SER A 129 -15.68 -0.04 -8.36
C SER A 129 -15.08 0.73 -7.19
N LEU A 130 -15.17 0.20 -5.96
CA LEU A 130 -14.54 0.80 -4.78
C LEU A 130 -13.02 0.94 -4.98
N LYS A 131 -12.39 -0.10 -5.52
CA LYS A 131 -10.97 -0.07 -5.91
C LYS A 131 -10.66 1.07 -6.89
N ARG A 132 -11.47 1.24 -7.94
CA ARG A 132 -11.29 2.33 -8.94
C ARG A 132 -11.50 3.70 -8.31
N MET A 133 -12.56 3.87 -7.52
CA MET A 133 -12.87 5.13 -6.84
C MET A 133 -11.75 5.54 -5.88
N TRP A 134 -11.18 4.59 -5.13
CA TRP A 134 -10.02 4.86 -4.27
C TRP A 134 -8.81 5.34 -5.08
N ARG A 135 -8.49 4.68 -6.21
CA ARG A 135 -7.37 5.09 -7.07
C ARG A 135 -7.59 6.48 -7.67
N ASN A 136 -8.82 6.79 -8.07
CA ASN A 136 -9.18 8.12 -8.58
C ASN A 136 -9.06 9.20 -7.49
N ALA A 137 -9.34 8.86 -6.23
CA ALA A 137 -9.19 9.75 -5.09
C ALA A 137 -7.72 9.91 -4.60
N HIS A 138 -6.83 8.98 -5.01
CA HIS A 138 -5.41 8.93 -4.65
C HIS A 138 -4.51 8.89 -5.90
N PRO A 139 -4.61 9.90 -6.79
CA PRO A 139 -3.94 9.87 -8.08
C PRO A 139 -2.41 9.82 -7.95
N GLN A 140 -1.84 10.47 -6.94
CA GLN A 140 -0.39 10.49 -6.75
C GLN A 140 0.12 9.15 -6.24
N THR A 141 -0.64 8.51 -5.36
CA THR A 141 -0.34 7.14 -4.91
C THR A 141 -0.46 6.14 -6.05
N ALA A 142 -1.51 6.25 -6.87
CA ALA A 142 -1.70 5.37 -8.00
C ALA A 142 -0.58 5.53 -9.05
N SER A 143 -0.18 6.75 -9.39
CA SER A 143 0.92 7.01 -10.32
C SER A 143 2.27 6.54 -9.77
N PHE A 144 2.50 6.64 -8.45
CA PHE A 144 3.75 6.22 -7.81
C PHE A 144 4.09 4.76 -8.12
N TRP A 145 3.09 3.88 -8.11
CA TRP A 145 3.30 2.45 -8.41
C TRP A 145 3.84 2.25 -9.83
N TYR A 146 3.36 3.02 -10.80
CA TYR A 146 3.82 2.92 -12.18
C TYR A 146 5.19 3.57 -12.33
N ASP A 147 5.42 4.73 -11.72
CA ASP A 147 6.70 5.44 -11.75
C ASP A 147 7.83 4.56 -11.21
N ILE A 148 7.60 3.85 -10.09
CA ILE A 148 8.62 3.00 -9.49
C ILE A 148 8.88 1.74 -10.31
N GLU A 149 7.86 1.15 -10.93
CA GLU A 149 8.02 0.00 -11.84
C GLU A 149 8.80 0.40 -13.09
N ASP A 150 8.52 1.57 -13.64
CA ASP A 150 9.25 2.12 -14.77
C ASP A 150 10.71 2.42 -14.43
N ALA A 151 10.97 3.13 -13.32
CA ALA A 151 12.34 3.40 -12.85
C ALA A 151 13.12 2.11 -12.57
N VAL A 152 12.48 1.07 -12.04
CA VAL A 152 13.08 -0.26 -11.86
C VAL A 152 13.42 -0.91 -13.19
N LYS A 153 12.52 -0.89 -14.17
CA LYS A 153 12.77 -1.46 -15.50
C LYS A 153 13.90 -0.73 -16.20
N GLN A 154 13.88 0.60 -16.19
CA GLN A 154 14.95 1.44 -16.73
C GLN A 154 16.30 1.12 -16.08
N ALA A 155 16.37 1.06 -14.74
CA ALA A 155 17.60 0.71 -14.03
C ALA A 155 18.12 -0.69 -14.36
N ILE A 156 17.23 -1.67 -14.61
CA ILE A 156 17.64 -3.02 -15.03
C ILE A 156 18.25 -3.00 -16.43
N GLN A 157 17.66 -2.22 -17.35
CA GLN A 157 18.06 -2.12 -18.76
C GLN A 157 19.28 -1.22 -18.99
N SER A 158 19.51 -0.26 -18.10
CA SER A 158 20.64 0.67 -18.15
C SER A 158 21.47 0.59 -16.86
N PRO A 159 22.30 -0.46 -16.70
CA PRO A 159 23.17 -0.60 -15.53
C PRO A 159 24.05 0.63 -15.32
N GLU A 160 24.39 0.89 -14.05
CA GLU A 160 25.23 2.00 -13.57
C GLU A 160 24.61 3.41 -13.69
N ILE A 161 23.52 3.58 -14.43
CA ILE A 161 22.76 4.83 -14.48
C ILE A 161 21.73 4.86 -13.33
N PRO A 162 21.77 5.88 -12.46
CA PRO A 162 20.73 6.07 -11.45
C PRO A 162 19.50 6.78 -12.02
N PHE A 163 18.32 6.22 -11.75
CA PHE A 163 17.02 6.78 -12.11
C PHE A 163 16.33 7.35 -10.87
N LYS A 164 15.88 8.59 -10.94
CA LYS A 164 15.09 9.20 -9.86
C LYS A 164 13.63 8.81 -9.98
N CYS A 165 13.03 8.45 -8.85
CA CYS A 165 11.60 8.23 -8.72
C CYS A 165 11.14 8.95 -7.45
N ARG A 166 10.68 10.19 -7.58
CA ARG A 166 10.31 11.05 -6.46
C ARG A 166 11.45 11.14 -5.44
N LYS A 167 11.21 10.69 -4.20
CA LYS A 167 12.18 10.70 -3.09
C LYS A 167 13.16 9.52 -3.14
N LEU A 168 13.05 8.64 -4.13
CA LEU A 168 13.86 7.44 -4.28
C LEU A 168 14.86 7.58 -5.41
N THR A 169 15.94 6.80 -5.30
CA THR A 169 16.90 6.61 -6.40
C THR A 169 17.02 5.13 -6.69
N VAL A 170 16.75 4.72 -7.91
CA VAL A 170 16.85 3.32 -8.36
C VAL A 170 18.08 3.18 -9.23
N ARG A 171 18.92 2.18 -8.96
CA ARG A 171 20.10 1.90 -9.77
C ARG A 171 20.40 0.41 -9.80
N ARG A 172 20.99 -0.07 -10.88
CA ARG A 172 21.59 -1.40 -10.92
C ARG A 172 23.10 -1.27 -10.91
N TYR A 173 23.75 -1.89 -9.94
CA TYR A 173 25.20 -1.96 -9.87
C TYR A 173 25.63 -3.41 -9.73
N LYS A 174 26.44 -3.88 -10.70
CA LYS A 174 26.79 -5.30 -10.85
C LYS A 174 25.51 -6.17 -10.84
N GLY A 175 25.49 -7.22 -10.03
CA GLY A 175 24.34 -8.11 -9.86
C GLY A 175 23.20 -7.57 -8.99
N TRP A 176 23.24 -6.32 -8.52
CA TRP A 176 22.26 -5.82 -7.54
C TRP A 176 21.45 -4.66 -8.11
N LEU A 177 20.13 -4.84 -8.20
CA LEU A 177 19.22 -3.71 -8.30
C LEU A 177 19.02 -3.15 -6.88
N ARG A 178 19.23 -1.84 -6.74
CA ARG A 178 19.12 -1.11 -5.48
C ARG A 178 18.09 -0.01 -5.58
N ILE A 179 17.19 0.05 -4.62
CA ILE A 179 16.27 1.18 -4.42
C ILE A 179 16.74 1.91 -3.16
N CYS A 180 17.41 3.04 -3.35
CA CYS A 180 17.92 3.88 -2.27
C CYS A 180 16.77 4.72 -1.68
N LEU A 181 16.60 4.60 -0.36
CA LEU A 181 15.66 5.35 0.46
C LEU A 181 16.25 6.71 0.86
N PRO A 182 15.41 7.67 1.30
CA PRO A 182 15.88 8.99 1.77
C PRO A 182 16.88 8.94 2.94
N SER A 183 16.83 7.88 3.74
CA SER A 183 17.80 7.60 4.82
C SER A 183 19.21 7.27 4.32
N GLY A 184 19.38 6.95 3.03
CA GLY A 184 20.59 6.39 2.46
C GLY A 184 20.63 4.85 2.46
N CYS A 185 19.75 4.19 3.20
CA CYS A 185 19.57 2.73 3.15
C CYS A 185 19.11 2.29 1.75
N SER A 186 19.32 1.01 1.42
CA SER A 186 18.92 0.46 0.11
C SER A 186 18.24 -0.89 0.25
N LEU A 187 17.06 -1.01 -0.36
CA LEU A 187 16.51 -2.31 -0.71
C LEU A 187 17.34 -2.93 -1.83
N CYS A 188 17.68 -4.22 -1.72
CA CYS A 188 18.56 -4.90 -2.66
C CYS A 188 17.86 -6.13 -3.27
N TYR A 189 17.76 -6.16 -4.59
CA TYR A 189 17.21 -7.27 -5.37
C TYR A 189 18.35 -7.92 -6.17
N PRO A 190 18.84 -9.11 -5.78
CA PRO A 190 19.94 -9.78 -6.47
C PRO A 190 19.49 -10.35 -7.82
N SER A 191 20.39 -10.28 -8.80
CA SER A 191 20.23 -10.79 -10.16
C SER A 191 18.90 -10.39 -10.81
N ALA A 192 18.46 -9.16 -10.52
CA ALA A 192 17.22 -8.62 -11.06
C ALA A 192 17.30 -8.46 -12.58
N ARG A 193 16.27 -8.93 -13.28
CA ARG A 193 16.17 -8.87 -14.75
C ARG A 193 14.71 -8.76 -15.20
N ILE A 194 14.50 -8.49 -16.48
CA ILE A 194 13.18 -8.49 -17.09
C ILE A 194 13.03 -9.80 -17.88
N GLU A 195 11.99 -10.57 -17.57
CA GLU A 195 11.62 -11.79 -18.28
C GLU A 195 10.16 -11.66 -18.73
N ASN A 196 9.91 -11.77 -20.05
CA ASN A 196 8.58 -11.64 -20.64
C ASN A 196 7.83 -10.36 -20.19
N GLY A 197 8.56 -9.24 -20.09
CA GLY A 197 8.02 -7.94 -19.66
C GLY A 197 7.81 -7.77 -18.14
N GLN A 198 8.08 -8.81 -17.35
CA GLN A 198 7.95 -8.80 -15.89
C GLN A 198 9.32 -8.72 -15.21
N VAL A 199 9.40 -7.95 -14.12
CA VAL A 199 10.61 -7.88 -13.30
C VAL A 199 10.71 -9.13 -12.44
N THR A 200 11.87 -9.79 -12.49
CA THR A 200 12.19 -10.95 -11.67
C THR A 200 13.52 -10.73 -10.94
N TYR A 201 13.72 -11.38 -9.79
CA TYR A 201 14.94 -11.30 -8.99
C TYR A 201 15.19 -12.63 -8.26
N MET A 202 16.43 -12.91 -7.86
CA MET A 202 16.71 -14.08 -7.02
C MET A 202 16.25 -13.84 -5.59
N GLY A 203 15.61 -14.83 -4.98
CA GLY A 203 15.16 -14.74 -3.59
C GLY A 203 14.75 -16.09 -3.05
N THR A 204 14.53 -16.16 -1.74
CA THR A 204 13.97 -17.35 -1.10
C THR A 204 12.47 -17.40 -1.34
N ASN A 205 11.99 -18.40 -2.07
CA ASN A 205 10.55 -18.62 -2.23
C ASN A 205 9.92 -18.94 -0.85
N PRO A 206 8.86 -18.24 -0.41
CA PRO A 206 8.28 -18.42 0.91
C PRO A 206 7.65 -19.81 1.12
N TYR A 207 7.21 -20.47 0.05
CA TYR A 207 6.58 -21.79 0.09
C TYR A 207 7.62 -22.91 -0.03
N SER A 208 8.43 -22.89 -1.09
CA SER A 208 9.40 -23.97 -1.34
C SER A 208 10.65 -23.85 -0.47
N ARG A 209 10.89 -22.67 0.13
CA ARG A 209 12.10 -22.29 0.88
C ARG A 209 13.40 -22.39 0.07
N LYS A 210 13.30 -22.57 -1.25
CA LYS A 210 14.44 -22.63 -2.17
C LYS A 210 14.84 -21.23 -2.64
N TRP A 211 16.14 -21.06 -2.91
CA TRP A 211 16.67 -19.87 -3.57
C TRP A 211 16.45 -19.98 -5.07
N GLU A 212 15.55 -19.17 -5.62
CA GLU A 212 15.11 -19.28 -7.01
C GLU A 212 14.72 -17.92 -7.58
N GLN A 213 14.39 -17.89 -8.88
CA GLN A 213 13.94 -16.68 -9.54
C GLN A 213 12.48 -16.37 -9.16
N LEU A 214 12.26 -15.26 -8.47
CA LEU A 214 10.96 -14.78 -8.05
C LEU A 214 10.47 -13.67 -8.95
N LYS A 215 9.17 -13.70 -9.25
CA LYS A 215 8.47 -12.60 -9.90
C LYS A 215 8.14 -11.51 -8.89
N THR A 216 8.28 -10.26 -9.30
CA THR A 216 7.75 -9.11 -8.56
C THR A 216 6.83 -8.29 -9.45
N TYR A 217 6.17 -7.30 -8.86
CA TYR A 217 5.30 -6.35 -9.53
C TYR A 217 5.29 -5.05 -8.75
N ARG A 218 4.82 -3.96 -9.38
CA ARG A 218 4.77 -2.62 -8.80
C ARG A 218 4.26 -2.54 -7.35
N GLY A 219 3.18 -3.26 -7.05
CA GLY A 219 2.57 -3.27 -5.72
C GLY A 219 3.51 -3.84 -4.66
N LYS A 220 4.13 -4.99 -4.94
CA LYS A 220 5.09 -5.61 -4.03
C LYS A 220 6.36 -4.77 -3.85
N ILE A 221 6.84 -4.12 -4.92
CA ILE A 221 7.97 -3.18 -4.83
C ILE A 221 7.62 -2.00 -3.91
N THR A 222 6.44 -1.41 -4.11
CA THR A 222 5.95 -0.28 -3.30
C THR A 222 5.81 -0.65 -1.82
N GLU A 223 5.23 -1.81 -1.52
CA GLU A 223 5.09 -2.34 -0.16
C GLU A 223 6.45 -2.50 0.51
N ASN A 224 7.41 -3.15 -0.15
CA ASN A 224 8.75 -3.34 0.39
C ASN A 224 9.45 -2.01 0.70
N ILE A 225 9.29 -1.00 -0.17
CA ILE A 225 9.82 0.36 0.04
C ILE A 225 9.21 0.98 1.29
N CYS A 226 7.88 0.89 1.46
CA CYS A 226 7.20 1.47 2.60
C CYS A 226 7.61 0.79 3.92
N GLN A 227 7.70 -0.54 3.93
CA GLN A 227 8.18 -1.32 5.08
C GLN A 227 9.63 -0.98 5.44
N ALA A 228 10.52 -0.86 4.46
CA ALA A 228 11.91 -0.52 4.70
C ALA A 228 12.07 0.92 5.23
N ALA A 229 11.34 1.88 4.66
CA ALA A 229 11.34 3.25 5.17
C ALA A 229 10.71 3.34 6.57
N ALA A 230 9.69 2.53 6.88
CA ALA A 230 9.12 2.44 8.22
C ALA A 230 10.15 1.90 9.21
N ARG A 231 10.91 0.89 8.80
CA ARG A 231 12.00 0.33 9.60
C ARG A 231 13.10 1.35 9.84
N ASP A 232 13.45 2.20 8.87
CA ASP A 232 14.44 3.26 9.07
C ASP A 232 14.01 4.24 10.17
N VAL A 233 12.74 4.66 10.18
CA VAL A 233 12.18 5.53 11.23
C VAL A 233 12.22 4.84 12.61
N LEU A 234 11.76 3.59 12.67
CA LEU A 234 11.77 2.78 13.89
C LEU A 234 13.20 2.61 14.43
N ALA A 235 14.16 2.27 13.57
CA ALA A 235 15.54 2.03 13.96
C ALA A 235 16.25 3.32 14.39
N TYR A 236 15.92 4.45 13.77
CA TYR A 236 16.46 5.75 14.14
C TYR A 236 16.07 6.17 15.57
N SER A 237 14.87 5.81 16.03
CA SER A 237 14.42 6.15 17.39
C SER A 237 14.98 5.22 18.47
N MET A 238 15.55 4.07 18.13
CA MET A 238 16.03 3.09 19.13
C MET A 238 17.20 3.60 19.98
N PRO A 239 18.32 4.10 19.41
CA PRO A 239 19.44 4.59 20.22
C PRO A 239 19.09 5.71 21.23
N PRO A 240 18.30 6.74 20.91
CA PRO A 240 17.94 7.76 21.90
C PRO A 240 17.01 7.23 23.01
N ILE A 241 16.16 6.23 22.73
CA ILE A 241 15.31 5.57 23.73
C ILE A 241 16.19 4.83 24.75
N GLU A 242 17.12 3.99 24.28
CA GLU A 242 18.08 3.29 25.12
C GLU A 242 18.94 4.25 25.94
N LYS A 243 19.43 5.33 25.31
CA LYS A 243 20.22 6.37 25.99
C LYS A 243 19.44 7.08 27.10
N ALA A 244 18.11 7.17 26.98
CA ALA A 244 17.25 7.73 28.00
C ALA A 244 16.97 6.77 29.17
N GLY A 245 17.55 5.56 29.16
CA GLY A 245 17.41 4.56 30.21
C GLY A 245 16.20 3.64 30.04
N TYR A 246 15.56 3.68 28.87
CA TYR A 246 14.47 2.77 28.53
C TYR A 246 15.02 1.57 27.75
N GLU A 247 15.30 0.47 28.46
CA GLU A 247 15.78 -0.77 27.84
C GLU A 247 14.73 -1.33 26.87
N ILE A 248 15.11 -1.52 25.60
CA ILE A 248 14.24 -2.10 24.58
C ILE A 248 14.29 -3.62 24.68
N VAL A 249 13.24 -4.22 25.24
CA VAL A 249 13.16 -5.67 25.43
C VAL A 249 12.67 -6.40 24.19
N LEU A 250 11.83 -5.74 23.38
CA LEU A 250 11.21 -6.34 22.20
C LEU A 250 10.78 -5.29 21.19
N THR A 251 10.74 -5.67 19.92
CA THR A 251 10.15 -4.87 18.85
C THR A 251 9.13 -5.72 18.10
N VAL A 252 7.90 -5.24 17.98
CA VAL A 252 6.81 -5.94 17.28
C VAL A 252 6.18 -4.99 16.28
N TYR A 253 6.21 -5.34 14.99
CA TYR A 253 5.75 -4.45 13.91
C TYR A 253 6.37 -3.04 13.99
N ASP A 254 5.56 -2.03 14.27
CA ASP A 254 5.92 -0.62 14.40
C ASP A 254 6.01 -0.15 15.87
N GLU A 255 6.09 -1.10 16.82
CA GLU A 255 6.14 -0.88 18.26
C GLU A 255 7.52 -1.24 18.83
N ILE A 256 7.98 -0.38 19.74
CA ILE A 256 9.14 -0.60 20.61
C ILE A 256 8.57 -0.84 22.00
N ILE A 257 8.94 -1.96 22.62
CA ILE A 257 8.48 -2.36 23.93
C ILE A 257 9.66 -2.24 24.89
N ASN A 258 9.44 -1.52 25.98
CA ASN A 258 10.42 -1.26 27.01
C ASN A 258 9.88 -1.75 28.37
N GLU A 259 10.78 -2.15 29.25
CA GLU A 259 10.46 -2.32 30.67
C GLU A 259 10.88 -1.06 31.44
N THR A 260 9.98 -0.54 32.27
CA THR A 260 10.22 0.66 33.08
C THR A 260 9.78 0.39 34.51
N PRO A 261 10.51 0.88 35.53
CA PRO A 261 10.04 0.79 36.92
C PRO A 261 8.63 1.38 37.05
N ASP A 262 7.78 0.78 37.88
CA ASP A 262 6.40 1.25 38.14
C ASP A 262 6.34 2.63 38.82
N THR A 263 7.50 3.19 39.20
CA THR A 263 7.61 4.49 39.88
C THR A 263 8.42 5.47 39.01
N PRO A 264 7.87 6.68 38.74
CA PRO A 264 8.48 7.69 37.88
C PRO A 264 9.70 8.39 38.48
#